data_AF-A0A101QMY8-F1
#
_entry.id   AF-A0A101QMY8-F1
#
_cell.length_a   1.000
_cell.length_b   1.000
_cell.length_c   1.000
_cell.angle_alpha   90.00
_cell.angle_beta   90.00
_cell.angle_gamma   90.00
#
_symmetry.space_group_name_H-M   'P 1'
#
loop_
_entity.id
_entity.type
_entity.pdbx_description
1 polymer ?
#
loop_
_entity_poly.entity_id
_entity_poly.type
_entity_poly.pdbx_seq_one_letter_code
_entity_poly.pdbx_strand_id
1 'polypeptide(L)'
;MPAPSHCGVCGAAIRWTITEGRKRLAVDAEPHPDGNTAVSRDGRGTWLSRRPTEDLPLAPFEKLHKPHVATCTGRQSSEPMTRCLGVINLDERRRDRGGRR
;
A
#
# COMPACT_ATOMS: atom_id res chain seq x y z
N MET A 1 -20.88 12.07 4.80
CA MET A 1 -19.60 11.69 4.15
C MET A 1 -19.95 10.81 2.96
N PRO A 2 -19.45 11.03 1.74
CA PRO A 2 -19.66 10.06 0.66
C PRO A 2 -19.11 8.70 1.08
N ALA A 3 -19.84 7.64 0.77
CA ALA A 3 -19.42 6.27 1.09
C ALA A 3 -18.06 5.98 0.43
N PRO A 4 -17.16 5.24 1.11
CA PRO A 4 -15.91 4.83 0.50
C PRO A 4 -16.18 3.93 -0.71
N SER A 5 -15.28 3.98 -1.69
CA SER A 5 -15.25 3.00 -2.78
C SER A 5 -14.66 1.69 -2.27
N HIS A 6 -14.76 0.61 -3.04
CA HIS A 6 -14.16 -0.68 -2.69
C HIS A 6 -13.12 -1.10 -3.72
N CYS A 7 -12.06 -1.76 -3.27
CA CYS A 7 -11.06 -2.34 -4.13
C CYS A 7 -11.66 -3.53 -4.90
N GLY A 8 -11.56 -3.52 -6.23
CA GLY A 8 -12.08 -4.61 -7.07
C GLY A 8 -11.32 -5.94 -6.94
N VAL A 9 -10.17 -5.95 -6.26
CA VAL A 9 -9.34 -7.14 -6.07
C VAL A 9 -9.56 -7.76 -4.69
N CYS A 10 -9.38 -6.97 -3.63
CA CYS A 10 -9.46 -7.48 -2.26
C CYS A 10 -10.74 -7.09 -1.51
N GLY A 11 -11.65 -6.34 -2.13
CA GLY A 11 -12.92 -5.91 -1.54
C GLY A 11 -12.81 -4.84 -0.44
N ALA A 12 -11.60 -4.46 -0.01
CA ALA A 12 -11.40 -3.51 1.08
C ALA A 12 -11.89 -2.09 0.71
N ALA A 13 -12.35 -1.34 1.71
CA ALA A 13 -12.78 0.04 1.54
C ALA A 13 -11.58 0.97 1.24
N ILE A 14 -11.69 1.75 0.17
CA ILE A 14 -10.67 2.69 -0.30
C ILE A 14 -11.25 4.09 -0.54
N ARG A 15 -10.37 5.08 -0.52
CA ARG A 15 -10.63 6.45 -1.00
C ARG A 15 -9.78 6.73 -2.23
N TRP A 16 -10.41 7.27 -3.26
CA TRP A 16 -9.70 7.83 -4.40
C TRP A 16 -9.29 9.26 -4.10
N THR A 17 -8.00 9.52 -4.14
CA THR A 17 -7.40 10.85 -3.96
C THR A 17 -6.71 11.31 -5.23
N ILE A 18 -6.46 12.61 -5.33
CA ILE A 18 -5.64 13.23 -6.37
C ILE A 18 -4.32 13.67 -5.73
N THR A 19 -3.20 13.21 -6.26
CA THR A 19 -1.87 13.64 -5.84
C THR A 19 -1.56 15.05 -6.33
N GLU A 20 -0.56 15.74 -5.78
CA GLU A 20 -0.07 17.02 -6.34
C GLU A 20 0.25 16.96 -7.85
N GLY A 21 0.83 15.85 -8.32
CA GLY A 21 1.07 15.59 -9.74
C GLY A 21 -0.18 15.26 -10.57
N ARG A 22 -1.39 15.53 -10.06
CA ARG A 22 -2.70 15.25 -10.69
C ARG A 22 -2.97 13.79 -11.06
N LYS A 23 -2.26 12.84 -10.44
CA LYS A 23 -2.51 11.40 -10.59
C LYS A 23 -3.53 10.94 -9.55
N ARG A 24 -4.28 9.89 -9.89
CA ARG A 24 -5.19 9.24 -8.95
C ARG A 24 -4.41 8.25 -8.10
N LEU A 25 -4.63 8.28 -6.79
CA LEU A 25 -4.08 7.33 -5.84
C LEU A 25 -5.22 6.72 -5.03
N ALA A 26 -5.22 5.40 -4.88
CA ALA A 26 -6.09 4.72 -3.93
C ALA A 26 -5.39 4.64 -2.58
N VAL A 27 -6.04 5.12 -1.53
CA VAL A 27 -5.61 4.97 -0.14
C VAL A 27 -6.65 4.17 0.63
N ASP A 28 -6.23 3.53 1.72
CA ASP A 28 -7.18 2.87 2.62
C ASP A 28 -8.18 3.89 3.17
N ALA A 29 -9.46 3.51 3.26
CA ALA A 29 -10.51 4.46 3.62
C ALA A 29 -10.39 4.98 5.06
N GLU A 30 -9.86 4.17 5.96
CA GLU A 30 -9.62 4.51 7.36
C GLU A 30 -8.23 5.14 7.52
N PRO A 31 -8.10 6.28 8.23
CA PRO A 31 -6.80 6.83 8.61
C PRO A 31 -5.95 5.83 9.40
N HIS A 32 -4.64 5.91 9.26
CA HIS A 32 -3.69 5.09 9.98
C HIS A 32 -2.58 5.97 10.56
N PRO A 33 -2.22 5.85 11.86
CA PRO A 33 -1.16 6.66 12.47
C PRO A 33 0.19 6.46 11.78
N ASP A 34 0.54 5.21 11.45
CA ASP A 34 1.75 4.88 10.65
C ASP A 34 1.55 5.05 9.13
N GLY A 35 0.55 5.82 8.71
CA GLY A 35 0.35 6.15 7.30
C GLY A 35 1.44 7.10 6.81
N ASN A 36 1.78 7.02 5.51
CA ASN A 36 2.78 7.90 4.90
C ASN A 36 2.17 8.91 3.91
N THR A 37 0.85 8.89 3.74
CA THR A 37 0.12 9.74 2.80
C THR A 37 -0.81 10.65 3.57
N ALA A 38 -0.54 11.96 3.56
CA ALA A 38 -1.46 12.95 4.08
C ALA A 38 -2.63 13.12 3.11
N VAL A 39 -3.85 13.04 3.65
CA VAL A 39 -5.09 13.16 2.90
C VAL A 39 -5.90 14.29 3.48
N SER A 40 -6.39 15.17 2.61
CA SER A 40 -7.30 16.26 2.94
C SER A 40 -8.44 16.32 1.94
N ARG A 41 -9.44 17.14 2.25
CA ARG A 41 -10.57 17.39 1.36
C ARG A 41 -10.58 18.86 0.98
N ASP A 42 -10.66 19.15 -0.31
CA ASP A 42 -10.76 20.52 -0.81
C ASP A 42 -12.18 21.09 -0.61
N GLY A 43 -12.35 22.38 -0.87
CA GLY A 43 -13.65 23.05 -0.77
C GLY A 43 -14.72 22.55 -1.77
N ARG A 44 -14.31 21.80 -2.80
CA ARG A 44 -15.21 21.17 -3.80
C ARG A 44 -15.56 19.73 -3.42
N GLY A 45 -15.00 19.23 -2.32
CA GLY A 45 -15.22 17.88 -1.85
C GLY A 45 -14.31 16.83 -2.46
N THR A 46 -13.34 17.22 -3.30
CA THR A 46 -12.29 16.37 -3.86
C THR A 46 -11.33 15.95 -2.76
N TRP A 47 -10.92 14.69 -2.77
CA TRP A 47 -9.87 14.22 -1.88
C TRP A 47 -8.50 14.49 -2.51
N LEU A 48 -7.65 15.19 -1.78
CA LEU A 48 -6.28 15.47 -2.16
C LEU A 48 -5.34 14.60 -1.33
N SER A 49 -4.19 14.27 -1.89
CA SER A 49 -3.15 13.55 -1.18
C SER A 49 -1.77 14.07 -1.51
N ARG A 50 -0.88 14.03 -0.53
CA ARG A 50 0.54 14.38 -0.66
C ARG A 50 1.37 13.56 0.30
N ARG A 51 2.69 13.60 0.12
CA ARG A 51 3.63 13.04 1.09
C ARG A 51 4.03 14.15 2.06
N PRO A 52 3.85 13.98 3.39
CA PRO A 52 4.45 14.88 4.36
C PRO A 52 5.98 14.85 4.25
N THR A 53 6.60 16.02 4.38
CA THR A 53 8.06 16.18 4.41
C THR A 53 8.44 17.02 5.62
N GLU A 54 9.74 17.14 5.90
CA GLU A 54 10.22 18.00 7.00
C GLU A 54 9.89 19.48 6.74
N ASP A 55 10.06 19.94 5.50
CA ASP A 55 9.73 21.32 5.10
C ASP A 55 8.22 21.59 5.05
N LEU A 56 7.42 20.55 4.81
CA LEU A 56 5.96 20.63 4.74
C LEU A 56 5.32 19.52 5.58
N PRO A 57 5.30 19.69 6.92
CA PRO A 57 4.80 18.67 7.83
C PRO A 57 3.30 18.47 7.68
N LEU A 58 2.77 17.46 8.38
CA LEU A 58 1.34 17.17 8.40
C LEU A 58 0.54 18.37 8.94
N ALA A 59 -0.43 18.84 8.16
CA ALA A 59 -1.28 19.95 8.58
C ALA A 59 -2.42 19.46 9.51
N PRO A 60 -2.97 20.31 10.40
CA PRO A 60 -4.01 19.91 11.35
C PRO A 60 -5.30 19.37 10.71
N PHE A 61 -5.60 19.76 9.47
CA PHE A 61 -6.77 19.32 8.72
C PHE A 61 -6.53 18.04 7.88
N GLU A 62 -5.30 17.55 7.86
CA GLU A 62 -4.92 16.33 7.15
C GLU A 62 -4.98 15.13 8.07
N LYS A 63 -5.23 13.97 7.48
CA LYS A 63 -5.13 12.68 8.15
C LYS A 63 -4.14 11.80 7.40
N LEU A 64 -3.38 11.00 8.14
CA LEU A 64 -2.47 10.03 7.53
C LEU A 64 -3.24 8.78 7.11
N HIS A 65 -2.96 8.30 5.91
CA HIS A 65 -3.49 7.07 5.33
C HIS A 65 -2.34 6.24 4.73
N LYS A 66 -2.63 4.96 4.47
CA LYS A 66 -1.74 4.07 3.74
C LYS A 66 -2.16 3.98 2.27
N PRO A 67 -1.22 4.05 1.31
CA PRO A 67 -1.48 3.71 -0.08
C PRO A 67 -1.99 2.28 -0.17
N HIS A 68 -3.16 2.10 -0.78
CA HIS A 68 -3.83 0.79 -0.79
C HIS A 68 -2.99 -0.28 -1.52
N VAL A 69 -2.16 0.13 -2.48
CA VAL A 69 -1.23 -0.78 -3.18
C VAL A 69 -0.29 -1.52 -2.22
N ALA A 70 0.03 -0.93 -1.07
CA ALA A 70 0.89 -1.53 -0.06
C ALA A 70 0.14 -2.46 0.90
N THR A 71 -1.17 -2.28 1.07
CA THR A 71 -2.02 -3.02 2.03
C THR A 71 -2.99 -3.99 1.37
N CYS A 72 -3.11 -3.97 0.04
CA CYS A 72 -4.01 -4.83 -0.72
C CYS A 72 -3.61 -6.31 -0.61
N THR A 73 -4.38 -7.09 0.14
CA THR A 73 -4.16 -8.53 0.35
C THR A 73 -4.29 -9.34 -0.94
N GLY A 74 -5.10 -8.90 -1.90
CA GLY A 74 -5.26 -9.57 -3.20
C GLY A 74 -4.11 -9.35 -4.17
N ARG A 75 -3.20 -8.41 -3.91
CA ARG A 75 -2.01 -8.14 -4.73
C ARG A 75 -0.71 -8.58 -4.06
N GLN A 76 -0.73 -8.83 -2.75
CA GLN A 76 0.39 -9.40 -2.02
C GLN A 76 0.47 -10.90 -2.35
N SER A 77 1.05 -11.25 -3.50
CA SER A 77 1.48 -12.62 -3.77
C SER A 77 2.61 -12.97 -2.79
N SER A 78 2.33 -13.89 -1.86
CA SER A 78 3.33 -14.51 -0.98
C SER A 78 4.26 -15.47 -1.73
N GLU A 79 4.02 -15.69 -3.03
CA GLU A 79 4.92 -16.50 -3.84
C GLU A 79 6.31 -15.86 -3.87
N PRO A 80 7.35 -16.62 -3.47
CA PRO A 80 8.71 -16.11 -3.55
C PRO A 80 8.99 -15.73 -5.00
N MET A 81 9.54 -14.54 -5.23
CA MET A 81 9.93 -14.01 -6.55
C MET A 81 11.06 -14.83 -7.22
N THR A 82 11.29 -16.07 -6.77
CA THR A 82 12.36 -16.95 -7.19
C THR A 82 11.80 -18.13 -7.97
N ARG A 83 11.39 -17.89 -9.22
CA ARG A 83 11.45 -18.92 -10.25
C ARG A 83 12.03 -18.35 -11.54
N CYS A 84 13.21 -17.74 -11.44
CA CYS A 84 14.15 -17.90 -12.54
C CYS A 84 14.42 -19.40 -12.64
N LEU A 85 13.96 -20.04 -13.72
CA LEU A 85 14.20 -21.45 -14.00
C LEU A 85 15.72 -21.70 -13.96
N GLY A 86 16.23 -22.27 -12.87
CA GLY A 86 17.66 -22.56 -12.70
C GLY A 86 18.28 -22.20 -11.35
N VAL A 87 17.60 -21.42 -10.49
CA VAL A 87 18.11 -21.13 -9.14
C VAL A 87 17.59 -22.17 -8.15
N ILE A 88 18.46 -23.08 -7.74
CA ILE A 88 18.19 -24.04 -6.66
C ILE A 88 18.47 -23.41 -5.29
N ASN A 89 17.62 -23.70 -4.30
CA ASN A 89 17.88 -23.32 -2.92
C ASN A 89 18.99 -24.23 -2.34
N LEU A 90 20.17 -23.65 -2.11
CA LEU A 90 21.34 -24.38 -1.59
C LEU A 90 21.12 -24.92 -0.17
N ASP A 91 20.33 -24.25 0.66
CA ASP A 91 20.08 -24.69 2.04
C ASP A 91 19.17 -25.91 2.08
N GLU A 92 18.19 -25.99 1.19
CA GLU A 92 17.37 -27.19 0.99
C GLU A 92 18.24 -28.36 0.53
N ARG A 93 19.13 -28.14 -0.45
CA ARG A 93 20.06 -29.16 -0.95
C ARG A 93 21.09 -29.63 0.09
N ARG A 94 21.45 -28.78 1.05
CA ARG A 94 22.34 -29.15 2.17
C ARG A 94 21.65 -30.08 3.17
N ARG A 95 20.35 -29.88 3.45
CA ARG A 95 19.59 -30.75 4.35
C ARG A 95 19.44 -32.16 3.79
N ASP A 96 19.14 -32.29 2.50
CA ASP A 96 19.01 -33.60 1.82
C ASP A 96 20.32 -34.41 1.83
N ARG A 97 21.48 -33.74 1.84
CA ARG A 97 22.79 -34.40 1.88
C ARG A 97 23.16 -34.92 3.27
N GLY A 98 22.60 -34.34 4.33
CA GLY A 98 22.89 -34.71 5.72
C GLY A 98 22.04 -35.88 6.25
N GLY A 99 20.95 -36.24 5.55
CA GLY A 99 20.00 -37.27 5.99
C GLY A 99 20.28 -38.69 5.51
N ARG A 100 21.33 -38.93 4.71
CA ARG A 100 21.76 -40.28 4.31
C ARG A 100 22.79 -40.80 5.31
N ARG A 101 22.32 -41.44 6.38
CA ARG A 101 23.16 -42.25 7.28
C ARG A 101 22.54 -43.63 7.43
#